data_AF-A0A961CUD5-F1
#
_entry.id   AF-A0A961CUD5-F1
#
_cell.length_a   1.000
_cell.length_b   1.000
_cell.length_c   1.000
_cell.angle_alpha   90.00
_cell.angle_beta   90.00
_cell.angle_gamma   90.00
#
_symmetry.space_group_name_H-M   'P 1'
#
loop_
_entity.id
_entity.type
_entity.pdbx_description
1 polymer ?
#
loop_
_entity_poly.entity_id
_entity_poly.type
_entity_poly.pdbx_seq_one_letter_code
_entity_poly.pdbx_strand_id
1 'polypeptide(L)'
;MDDDPADGHDGSDGDDSDLFEYDATLDPADDAVPEVLRAGDIEVLGAMPWSSNNTFLVQVTCGAEHLPAIYKPERGERPLWDFPDGLWKREVATSVLSDHLGVGLVPPTVTRGDEDGRGAPAPAGRGSLQAFVPARFAEHYFTLRDRDDLADTFRTLAAFDLVANSADRKSGHCLIDGRDRIWAIDNGLTLHREFKVRTVIWDFAGE
;
A
#
# COMPACT_ATOMS: atom_id res chain seq x y z
N MET A 1 -33.83 -43.15 27.80
CA MET A 1 -33.74 -41.74 28.22
C MET A 1 -32.30 -41.52 28.65
N ASP A 2 -31.34 -41.89 27.81
CA ASP A 2 -30.89 -41.28 26.53
C ASP A 2 -29.71 -40.36 26.87
N ASP A 3 -28.49 -40.82 26.57
CA ASP A 3 -27.53 -40.25 25.58
C ASP A 3 -27.04 -38.84 25.98
N ASP A 4 -25.75 -38.48 26.02
CA ASP A 4 -24.58 -38.80 25.19
C ASP A 4 -23.32 -38.23 25.90
N PRO A 5 -22.08 -38.70 25.65
CA PRO A 5 -20.86 -38.07 26.15
C PRO A 5 -20.46 -36.89 25.22
N ALA A 6 -19.98 -35.79 25.80
CA ALA A 6 -19.43 -34.69 25.02
C ALA A 6 -18.11 -35.10 24.36
N ASP A 7 -18.17 -35.31 23.04
CA ASP A 7 -17.05 -35.44 22.13
C ASP A 7 -16.16 -34.18 22.12
N GLY A 8 -14.86 -34.41 21.87
CA GLY A 8 -13.85 -33.37 21.69
C GLY A 8 -13.73 -32.88 20.26
N HIS A 9 -13.16 -31.68 20.11
CA HIS A 9 -12.34 -31.23 18.99
C HIS A 9 -11.57 -30.01 19.53
N ASP A 10 -10.29 -30.17 19.82
CA ASP A 10 -9.20 -29.81 18.90
C ASP A 10 -9.40 -28.41 18.31
N GLY A 11 -8.82 -27.43 19.00
CA GLY A 11 -8.70 -26.07 18.50
C GLY A 11 -7.57 -26.02 17.48
N SER A 12 -7.81 -26.59 16.30
CA SER A 12 -6.96 -26.43 15.14
C SER A 12 -7.40 -25.19 14.36
N ASP A 13 -6.43 -24.29 14.19
CA ASP A 13 -6.23 -23.45 13.01
C ASP A 13 -7.21 -22.30 12.82
N GLY A 14 -6.77 -21.12 13.26
CA GLY A 14 -7.27 -19.85 12.75
C GLY A 14 -7.11 -19.82 11.24
N ASP A 15 -8.24 -19.65 10.57
CA ASP A 15 -8.43 -19.77 9.12
C ASP A 15 -7.55 -18.76 8.36
N ASP A 16 -6.55 -19.26 7.63
CA ASP A 16 -5.64 -18.52 6.75
C ASP A 16 -6.34 -18.07 5.43
N SER A 17 -7.67 -18.02 5.43
CA SER A 17 -8.52 -18.11 4.21
C SER A 17 -8.81 -16.80 3.47
N ASP A 18 -8.30 -15.66 3.94
CA ASP A 18 -8.57 -14.35 3.32
C ASP A 18 -7.32 -13.67 2.74
N LEU A 19 -6.18 -14.38 2.64
CA LEU A 19 -5.04 -13.87 1.88
C LEU A 19 -5.27 -14.05 0.39
N PHE A 20 -5.20 -12.94 -0.35
CA PHE A 20 -5.23 -12.98 -1.81
C PHE A 20 -3.95 -13.66 -2.31
N GLU A 21 -4.05 -14.91 -2.80
CA GLU A 21 -2.93 -15.60 -3.44
C GLU A 21 -2.57 -14.89 -4.76
N TYR A 22 -1.29 -14.53 -4.88
CA TYR A 22 -0.72 -14.03 -6.12
C TYR A 22 0.61 -14.73 -6.41
N ASP A 23 0.95 -14.80 -7.69
CA ASP A 23 2.24 -15.32 -8.15
C ASP A 23 3.31 -14.24 -7.98
N ALA A 24 4.22 -14.44 -7.01
CA ALA A 24 5.37 -13.60 -6.76
C ALA A 24 6.55 -14.40 -6.22
N THR A 25 7.75 -13.93 -6.52
CA THR A 25 9.00 -14.43 -5.93
C THR A 25 9.51 -13.53 -4.82
N LEU A 26 9.01 -12.29 -4.74
CA LEU A 26 9.44 -11.27 -3.77
C LEU A 26 8.28 -10.86 -2.84
N ASP A 27 8.63 -10.65 -1.58
CA ASP A 27 7.81 -9.92 -0.63
C ASP A 27 7.92 -8.41 -0.87
N PRO A 28 6.85 -7.60 -0.70
CA PRO A 28 6.95 -6.14 -0.81
C PRO A 28 8.00 -5.51 0.12
N ALA A 29 8.42 -6.20 1.18
CA ALA A 29 9.50 -5.77 2.07
C ALA A 29 10.91 -6.05 1.56
N ASP A 30 11.09 -6.86 0.53
CA ASP A 30 12.42 -7.29 0.09
C ASP A 30 13.20 -6.13 -0.55
N ASP A 31 14.48 -6.02 -0.20
CA ASP A 31 15.37 -4.95 -0.66
C ASP A 31 15.50 -4.89 -2.21
N ALA A 32 15.21 -6.00 -2.89
CA ALA A 32 15.26 -6.11 -4.35
C ALA A 32 14.05 -5.45 -5.05
N VAL A 33 12.93 -5.27 -4.35
CA VAL A 33 11.66 -4.79 -4.93
C VAL A 33 11.82 -3.46 -5.69
N PRO A 34 12.47 -2.40 -5.14
CA PRO A 34 12.60 -1.14 -5.86
C PRO A 34 13.31 -1.29 -7.22
N GLU A 35 14.26 -2.21 -7.35
CA GLU A 35 14.97 -2.43 -8.61
C GLU A 35 14.10 -3.20 -9.62
N VAL A 36 13.42 -4.25 -9.18
CA VAL A 36 12.46 -4.99 -10.02
C VAL A 36 11.36 -4.06 -10.52
N LEU A 37 10.82 -3.20 -9.65
CA LEU A 37 9.82 -2.21 -10.04
C LEU A 37 10.37 -1.21 -11.08
N ARG A 38 11.64 -0.80 -11.03
CA ARG A 38 12.22 0.17 -11.97
C ARG A 38 12.54 -0.44 -13.34
N ALA A 39 13.08 -1.66 -13.34
CA ALA A 39 13.66 -2.30 -14.51
C ALA A 39 12.72 -3.29 -15.20
N GLY A 40 11.79 -3.92 -14.46
CA GLY A 40 11.00 -5.03 -14.95
C GLY A 40 9.99 -4.66 -16.03
N ASP A 41 9.69 -5.62 -16.89
CA ASP A 41 8.60 -5.53 -17.86
C ASP A 41 7.25 -5.52 -17.15
N ILE A 42 6.31 -4.71 -17.64
CA ILE A 42 4.99 -4.53 -17.03
C ILE A 42 3.93 -5.19 -17.91
N GLU A 43 3.23 -6.18 -17.35
CA GLU A 43 2.02 -6.76 -17.92
C GLU A 43 0.79 -6.24 -17.17
N VAL A 44 -0.18 -5.67 -17.88
CA VAL A 44 -1.44 -5.19 -17.26
C VAL A 44 -2.40 -6.36 -17.08
N LEU A 45 -2.69 -6.70 -15.83
CA LEU A 45 -3.63 -7.78 -15.48
C LEU A 45 -5.08 -7.28 -15.48
N GLY A 46 -5.30 -6.04 -15.04
CA GLY A 46 -6.65 -5.46 -15.01
C GLY A 46 -6.70 -4.06 -14.42
N ALA A 47 -7.86 -3.42 -14.55
CA ALA A 47 -8.15 -2.16 -13.88
C ALA A 47 -8.74 -2.45 -12.49
N MET A 48 -8.29 -1.71 -11.48
CA MET A 48 -8.83 -1.80 -10.12
C MET A 48 -10.24 -1.20 -10.09
N PRO A 49 -11.26 -1.95 -9.62
CA PRO A 49 -12.61 -1.44 -9.52
C PRO A 49 -12.71 -0.32 -8.47
N TRP A 50 -13.66 0.59 -8.65
CA TRP A 50 -13.98 1.70 -7.73
C TRP A 50 -12.86 2.70 -7.41
N SER A 51 -11.75 2.67 -8.15
CA SER A 51 -10.71 3.70 -8.05
C SER A 51 -11.18 5.04 -8.62
N SER A 52 -10.88 6.14 -7.92
CA SER A 52 -11.18 7.50 -8.36
C SER A 52 -10.30 7.94 -9.54
N ASN A 53 -9.10 7.37 -9.68
CA ASN A 53 -8.19 7.53 -10.81
C ASN A 53 -8.07 6.23 -11.60
N ASN A 54 -7.50 6.27 -12.82
CA ASN A 54 -7.16 5.01 -13.49
C ASN A 54 -6.02 4.34 -12.72
N THR A 55 -6.33 3.20 -12.11
CA THR A 55 -5.41 2.39 -11.32
C THR A 55 -5.44 0.98 -11.89
N PHE A 56 -4.27 0.41 -12.13
CA PHE A 56 -4.14 -0.91 -12.74
C PHE A 56 -3.39 -1.85 -11.81
N LEU A 57 -3.89 -3.09 -11.69
CA LEU A 57 -3.10 -4.20 -11.20
C LEU A 57 -2.22 -4.69 -12.35
N VAL A 58 -0.93 -4.81 -12.09
CA VAL A 58 0.05 -5.25 -13.08
C VAL A 58 0.96 -6.33 -12.50
N GLN A 59 1.49 -7.18 -13.36
CA GLN A 59 2.62 -8.04 -13.03
C GLN A 59 3.90 -7.35 -13.50
N VAL A 60 4.93 -7.34 -12.64
CA VAL A 60 6.25 -6.82 -12.98
C VAL A 60 7.25 -7.96 -12.95
N THR A 61 7.97 -8.17 -14.05
CA THR A 61 8.94 -9.28 -14.17
C THR A 61 10.31 -8.74 -14.55
N CYS A 62 11.34 -9.12 -13.80
CA CYS A 62 12.73 -8.76 -14.06
C CYS A 62 13.64 -9.99 -13.88
N GLY A 63 13.99 -10.65 -14.99
CA GLY A 63 14.77 -11.88 -14.96
C GLY A 63 13.97 -13.04 -14.38
N ALA A 64 14.44 -13.61 -13.28
CA ALA A 64 13.75 -14.69 -12.55
C ALA A 64 12.81 -14.15 -11.46
N GLU A 65 12.85 -12.85 -11.17
CA GLU A 65 12.03 -12.23 -10.14
C GLU A 65 10.76 -11.64 -10.73
N HIS A 66 9.66 -11.78 -10.01
CA HIS A 66 8.40 -11.14 -10.35
C HIS A 66 7.55 -10.83 -9.12
N LEU A 67 6.76 -9.76 -9.21
CA LEU A 67 5.77 -9.41 -8.20
C LEU A 67 4.60 -8.63 -8.83
N PRO A 68 3.40 -8.70 -8.22
CA PRO A 68 2.33 -7.78 -8.56
C PRO A 68 2.63 -6.36 -8.07
N ALA A 69 2.08 -5.37 -8.79
CA ALA A 69 2.19 -3.97 -8.45
C ALA A 69 0.92 -3.19 -8.81
N ILE A 70 0.75 -2.04 -8.16
CA ILE A 70 -0.28 -1.05 -8.47
C ILE A 70 0.33 0.07 -9.32
N TYR A 71 -0.17 0.21 -10.54
CA TYR A 71 0.25 1.22 -11.49
C TYR A 71 -0.79 2.35 -11.60
N LYS A 72 -0.38 3.59 -11.31
CA LYS A 72 -1.20 4.80 -11.44
C LYS A 72 -0.55 5.74 -12.48
N PRO A 73 -0.96 5.68 -13.77
CA PRO A 73 -0.46 6.59 -14.79
C PRO A 73 -0.91 8.03 -14.53
N GLU A 74 -0.04 8.98 -14.86
CA GLU A 74 -0.37 10.41 -14.79
C GLU A 74 -1.55 10.78 -15.69
N ARG A 75 -1.61 10.23 -16.91
CA ARG A 75 -2.73 10.47 -17.84
C ARG A 75 -4.07 9.94 -17.30
N GLY A 76 -4.03 9.13 -16.26
CA GLY A 76 -5.18 8.56 -15.56
C GLY A 76 -5.67 9.39 -14.37
N GLU A 77 -4.98 10.48 -14.03
CA GLU A 77 -5.35 11.34 -12.92
C GLU A 77 -6.59 12.17 -13.22
N ARG A 78 -7.48 12.25 -12.23
CA ARG A 78 -8.57 13.21 -12.18
C ARG A 78 -8.09 14.42 -11.38
N PRO A 79 -8.15 15.64 -11.96
CA PRO A 79 -7.83 16.85 -11.23
C PRO A 79 -8.68 17.02 -9.98
N LEU A 80 -8.06 17.51 -8.90
CA LEU A 80 -8.72 17.87 -7.67
C LEU A 80 -8.67 19.39 -7.52
N TRP A 81 -9.79 19.99 -7.12
CA TRP A 81 -9.89 21.45 -7.03
C TRP A 81 -8.97 22.04 -5.94
N ASP A 82 -8.65 21.26 -4.91
CA ASP A 82 -7.85 21.66 -3.75
C ASP A 82 -6.45 21.01 -3.69
N PHE A 83 -6.02 20.35 -4.77
CA PHE A 83 -4.70 19.71 -4.87
C PHE A 83 -4.03 19.99 -6.22
N PRO A 84 -2.72 20.30 -6.27
CA PRO A 84 -2.01 20.42 -7.53
C PRO A 84 -1.94 19.07 -8.28
N ASP A 85 -1.87 19.13 -9.61
CA ASP A 85 -1.68 17.96 -10.47
C ASP A 85 -0.42 17.14 -10.12
N GLY A 86 -0.34 15.92 -10.65
CA GLY A 86 0.79 15.01 -10.43
C GLY A 86 0.70 14.33 -9.07
N LEU A 87 -0.44 13.72 -8.78
CA LEU A 87 -0.66 12.92 -7.57
C LEU A 87 0.29 11.71 -7.52
N TRP A 88 0.61 11.11 -8.68
CA TRP A 88 1.58 10.02 -8.83
C TRP A 88 2.96 10.39 -8.28
N LYS A 89 3.37 11.65 -8.42
CA LYS A 89 4.65 12.13 -7.87
C LYS A 89 4.65 12.10 -6.34
N ARG A 90 3.49 12.28 -5.72
CA ARG A 90 3.33 12.27 -4.26
C ARG A 90 3.31 10.88 -3.70
N GLU A 91 2.76 9.91 -4.42
CA GLU A 91 2.92 8.49 -4.09
C GLU A 91 4.41 8.13 -3.99
N VAL A 92 5.19 8.46 -5.03
CA VAL A 92 6.64 8.22 -5.06
C VAL A 92 7.35 9.00 -3.95
N ALA A 93 7.09 10.30 -3.83
CA ALA A 93 7.75 11.14 -2.82
C ALA A 93 7.45 10.71 -1.38
N THR A 94 6.25 10.20 -1.12
CA THR A 94 5.87 9.69 0.21
C THR A 94 6.59 8.38 0.53
N SER A 95 6.74 7.49 -0.45
CA SER A 95 7.57 6.28 -0.29
C SER A 95 9.03 6.64 -0.02
N VAL A 96 9.61 7.59 -0.76
CA VAL A 96 10.98 8.07 -0.51
C VAL A 96 11.12 8.70 0.88
N LEU A 97 10.13 9.47 1.33
CA LEU A 97 10.11 10.05 2.67
C LEU A 97 10.04 8.95 3.75
N SER A 98 9.19 7.95 3.56
CA SER A 98 9.06 6.79 4.46
C SER A 98 10.39 6.05 4.59
N ASP A 99 11.06 5.74 3.48
CA ASP A 99 12.35 5.06 3.47
C ASP A 99 13.43 5.91 4.16
N HIS A 100 13.46 7.23 3.90
CA HIS A 100 14.43 8.13 4.50
C HIS A 100 14.27 8.25 6.03
N LEU A 101 13.02 8.22 6.52
CA LEU A 101 12.71 8.24 7.94
C LEU A 101 12.83 6.86 8.60
N GLY A 102 12.98 5.79 7.81
CA GLY A 102 13.05 4.42 8.31
C GLY A 102 11.76 3.93 8.96
N VAL A 103 10.60 4.52 8.62
CA VAL A 103 9.32 4.11 9.23
C VAL A 103 8.86 2.75 8.72
N GLY A 104 9.21 2.38 7.48
CA GLY A 104 8.93 1.05 6.92
C GLY A 104 7.44 0.74 6.72
N LEU A 105 6.59 1.77 6.61
CA LEU A 105 5.13 1.62 6.51
C LEU A 105 4.60 1.85 5.09
N VAL A 106 5.27 2.60 4.23
CA VAL A 106 4.78 2.84 2.86
C VAL A 106 5.41 1.81 1.92
N PRO A 107 4.63 1.06 1.13
CA PRO A 107 5.19 0.08 0.20
C PRO A 107 6.13 0.74 -0.82
N PRO A 108 7.22 0.07 -1.23
CA PRO A 108 8.15 0.60 -2.22
C PRO A 108 7.42 1.12 -3.46
N THR A 109 7.66 2.38 -3.79
CA THR A 109 6.99 3.06 -4.91
C THR A 109 7.99 3.81 -5.76
N VAL A 110 8.00 3.54 -7.07
CA VAL A 110 8.95 4.12 -8.01
C VAL A 110 8.24 4.84 -9.15
N THR A 111 8.98 5.74 -9.81
CA THR A 111 8.53 6.34 -11.07
C THR A 111 8.76 5.37 -12.23
N ARG A 112 7.79 5.26 -13.14
CA ARG A 112 7.93 4.56 -14.42
C ARG A 112 7.54 5.45 -15.59
N GLY A 113 8.04 5.11 -16.79
CA GLY A 113 7.62 5.71 -18.06
C GLY A 113 8.17 7.11 -18.39
N ASP A 114 9.43 7.41 -18.06
CA ASP A 114 10.02 8.73 -18.24
C ASP A 114 10.67 8.97 -19.63
N GLU A 115 10.61 10.21 -20.12
CA GLU A 115 11.38 10.77 -21.24
C GLU A 115 12.85 11.09 -20.86
N ASP A 116 13.18 11.28 -19.56
CA ASP A 116 14.54 11.57 -19.05
C ASP A 116 15.42 10.33 -18.80
N GLY A 117 14.96 9.13 -19.22
CA GLY A 117 15.79 7.91 -19.28
C GLY A 117 16.07 7.18 -17.96
N ARG A 118 15.30 7.46 -16.89
CA ARG A 118 15.54 6.86 -15.55
C ARG A 118 14.61 5.71 -15.16
N GLY A 119 13.58 5.42 -15.95
CA GLY A 119 12.69 4.28 -15.72
C GLY A 119 12.33 3.60 -17.04
N ALA A 120 12.20 2.26 -17.01
CA ALA A 120 11.77 1.52 -18.19
C ALA A 120 10.37 1.98 -18.66
N PRO A 121 10.05 1.83 -19.96
CA PRO A 121 8.72 2.18 -20.49
C PRO A 121 7.59 1.57 -19.68
N ALA A 122 6.44 2.26 -19.64
CA ALA A 122 5.23 1.76 -19.00
C ALA A 122 4.02 1.88 -19.95
N PRO A 123 3.03 0.96 -19.86
CA PRO A 123 1.99 0.79 -20.88
C PRO A 123 1.15 2.04 -21.17
N ALA A 124 0.97 2.92 -20.18
CA ALA A 124 0.15 4.13 -20.30
C ALA A 124 0.94 5.45 -20.14
N GLY A 125 2.26 5.40 -20.32
CA GLY A 125 3.16 6.55 -20.14
C GLY A 125 3.71 6.67 -18.73
N ARG A 126 4.03 7.89 -18.28
CA ARG A 126 4.61 8.08 -16.94
C ARG A 126 3.60 7.88 -15.81
N GLY A 127 4.08 7.43 -14.66
CA GLY A 127 3.25 7.28 -13.46
C GLY A 127 4.01 6.68 -12.28
N SER A 128 3.28 6.44 -11.19
CA SER A 128 3.80 5.69 -10.04
C SER A 128 3.53 4.20 -10.20
N LEU A 129 4.49 3.40 -9.76
CA LEU A 129 4.39 1.95 -9.68
C LEU A 129 4.76 1.52 -8.26
N GLN A 130 3.79 1.03 -7.51
CA GLN A 130 3.91 0.64 -6.10
C GLN A 130 3.83 -0.87 -5.97
N ALA A 131 4.69 -1.49 -5.17
CA ALA A 131 4.58 -2.92 -4.85
C ALA A 131 3.18 -3.24 -4.30
N PHE A 132 2.55 -4.28 -4.81
CA PHE A 132 1.26 -4.73 -4.27
C PHE A 132 1.47 -5.37 -2.90
N VAL A 133 0.53 -5.15 -1.99
CA VAL A 133 0.58 -5.72 -0.63
C VAL A 133 -0.39 -6.91 -0.54
N PRO A 134 0.07 -8.13 -0.14
CA PRO A 134 -0.76 -9.30 0.16
C PRO A 134 -1.51 -9.08 1.47
N ALA A 135 -2.49 -8.18 1.46
CA ALA A 135 -3.19 -7.83 2.68
C ALA A 135 -4.33 -8.80 2.96
N ARG A 136 -4.67 -8.95 4.24
CA ARG A 136 -5.98 -9.46 4.66
C ARG A 136 -6.99 -8.34 4.39
N PHE A 137 -7.61 -8.31 3.21
CA PHE A 137 -8.41 -7.16 2.75
C PHE A 137 -9.73 -6.94 3.54
N ALA A 138 -10.14 -7.91 4.36
CA ALA A 138 -11.22 -7.74 5.33
C ALA A 138 -10.83 -6.85 6.53
N GLU A 139 -9.53 -6.73 6.80
CA GLU A 139 -8.97 -5.94 7.88
C GLU A 139 -8.71 -4.49 7.44
N HIS A 140 -8.88 -3.56 8.38
CA HIS A 140 -8.60 -2.14 8.18
C HIS A 140 -8.31 -1.49 9.53
N TYR A 141 -7.92 -0.20 9.56
CA TYR A 141 -7.59 0.49 10.82
C TYR A 141 -8.55 0.21 12.00
N PHE A 142 -9.88 0.30 11.81
CA PHE A 142 -10.83 0.12 12.92
C PHE A 142 -10.98 -1.32 13.43
N THR A 143 -10.63 -2.34 12.64
CA THR A 143 -10.60 -3.74 13.14
C THR A 143 -9.29 -4.01 13.87
N LEU A 144 -8.22 -3.28 13.53
CA LEU A 144 -6.87 -3.47 14.04
C LEU A 144 -6.50 -2.58 15.23
N ARG A 145 -7.14 -1.42 15.40
CA ARG A 145 -6.72 -0.39 16.37
C ARG A 145 -6.69 -0.85 17.83
N ASP A 146 -7.46 -1.89 18.16
CA ASP A 146 -7.57 -2.45 19.51
C ASP A 146 -6.54 -3.58 19.76
N ARG A 147 -5.65 -3.87 18.78
CA ARG A 147 -4.51 -4.77 18.95
C ARG A 147 -3.35 -4.04 19.63
N ASP A 148 -3.07 -4.41 20.87
CA ASP A 148 -2.00 -3.83 21.68
C ASP A 148 -0.62 -3.92 21.02
N ASP A 149 -0.34 -5.00 20.28
CA ASP A 149 0.94 -5.22 19.62
C ASP A 149 1.16 -4.32 18.38
N LEU A 150 0.11 -3.68 17.89
CA LEU A 150 0.14 -2.74 16.76
C LEU A 150 0.09 -1.27 17.20
N ALA A 151 -0.09 -0.99 18.49
CA ALA A 151 -0.29 0.37 18.99
C ALA A 151 0.86 1.32 18.63
N ASP A 152 2.11 0.91 18.83
CA ASP A 152 3.29 1.73 18.47
C ASP A 152 3.45 1.92 16.96
N THR A 153 3.02 0.93 16.16
CA THR A 153 3.01 1.01 14.70
C THR A 153 1.99 2.05 14.23
N PHE A 154 0.78 2.06 14.79
CA PHE A 154 -0.22 3.08 14.45
C PHE A 154 0.12 4.46 15.00
N ARG A 155 0.77 4.55 16.17
CA ARG A 155 1.33 5.81 16.67
C ARG A 155 2.37 6.36 15.69
N THR A 156 3.26 5.50 15.19
CA THR A 156 4.25 5.86 14.17
C THR A 156 3.58 6.32 12.88
N LEU A 157 2.52 5.64 12.43
CA LEU A 157 1.76 6.04 11.25
C LEU A 157 1.05 7.39 11.44
N ALA A 158 0.46 7.64 12.60
CA ALA A 158 -0.16 8.94 12.92
C ALA A 158 0.87 10.08 12.89
N ALA A 159 2.04 9.86 13.48
CA ALA A 159 3.15 10.81 13.43
C ALA A 159 3.66 11.01 11.99
N PHE A 160 3.76 9.93 11.21
CA PHE A 160 4.13 10.01 9.80
C PHE A 160 3.11 10.80 8.97
N ASP A 161 1.81 10.61 9.20
CA ASP A 161 0.76 11.38 8.53
C ASP A 161 0.86 12.89 8.83
N LEU A 162 1.29 13.27 10.03
CA LEU A 162 1.57 14.68 10.37
C LEU A 162 2.77 15.22 9.57
N VAL A 163 3.88 14.46 9.52
CA VAL A 163 5.11 14.86 8.80
C VAL A 163 4.88 14.91 7.29
N ALA A 164 4.22 13.89 6.74
CA ALA A 164 3.86 13.80 5.33
C ALA A 164 2.69 14.73 4.95
N ASN A 165 2.04 15.37 5.93
CA ASN A 165 0.86 16.19 5.73
C ASN A 165 -0.23 15.45 4.93
N SER A 166 -0.57 14.23 5.38
CA SER A 166 -1.54 13.34 4.75
C SER A 166 -2.95 13.91 4.88
N ALA A 167 -3.56 14.25 3.75
CA ALA A 167 -4.86 14.89 3.69
C ALA A 167 -6.01 13.91 3.42
N ASP A 168 -5.78 12.60 3.40
CA ASP A 168 -6.83 11.62 3.10
C ASP A 168 -6.52 10.21 3.62
N ARG A 169 -5.89 10.06 4.79
CA ARG A 169 -5.71 8.73 5.39
C ARG A 169 -7.06 8.18 5.84
N LYS A 170 -7.56 7.17 5.14
CA LYS A 170 -8.78 6.41 5.49
C LYS A 170 -8.42 5.08 6.16
N SER A 171 -9.39 4.45 6.83
CA SER A 171 -9.16 3.18 7.52
C SER A 171 -8.67 2.07 6.59
N GLY A 172 -9.27 1.95 5.40
CA GLY A 172 -8.88 0.98 4.38
C GLY A 172 -7.55 1.29 3.69
N HIS A 173 -6.90 2.41 4.01
CA HIS A 173 -5.54 2.69 3.54
C HIS A 173 -4.47 2.11 4.47
N CYS A 174 -4.87 1.55 5.62
CA CYS A 174 -4.01 0.85 6.56
C CYS A 174 -4.26 -0.65 6.37
N LEU A 175 -3.34 -1.30 5.66
CA LEU A 175 -3.39 -2.72 5.37
C LEU A 175 -2.57 -3.49 6.41
N ILE A 176 -2.95 -4.74 6.66
CA ILE A 176 -2.12 -5.70 7.39
C ILE A 176 -1.87 -6.91 6.48
N ASP A 177 -0.61 -7.30 6.32
CA ASP A 177 -0.25 -8.47 5.52
C ASP A 177 -0.34 -9.79 6.31
N GLY A 178 -0.11 -10.91 5.64
CA GLY A 178 -0.10 -12.24 6.26
C GLY A 178 0.96 -12.44 7.36
N ARG A 179 1.92 -11.52 7.50
CA ARG A 179 2.97 -11.53 8.54
C ARG A 179 2.75 -10.45 9.60
N ASP A 180 1.52 -9.93 9.71
CA ASP A 180 1.12 -8.89 10.66
C ASP A 180 1.87 -7.55 10.51
N ARG A 181 2.44 -7.26 9.33
CA ARG A 181 3.06 -5.96 9.05
C ARG A 181 2.02 -4.97 8.55
N ILE A 182 2.07 -3.75 9.10
CA ILE A 182 1.21 -2.64 8.65
C ILE A 182 1.82 -1.93 7.45
N TRP A 183 0.96 -1.70 6.46
CA TRP A 183 1.28 -0.92 5.27
C TRP A 183 0.30 0.23 5.06
N ALA A 184 0.81 1.39 4.68
CA ALA A 184 0.07 2.63 4.45
C ALA A 184 0.07 2.97 2.95
N ILE A 185 -1.06 2.70 2.28
CA ILE A 185 -1.23 2.92 0.84
C ILE A 185 -1.97 4.23 0.54
N ASP A 186 -2.13 4.55 -0.75
CA ASP A 186 -2.87 5.70 -1.26
C ASP A 186 -2.43 7.04 -0.66
N ASN A 187 -1.18 7.39 -0.96
CA ASN A 187 -0.50 8.59 -0.46
C ASN A 187 -0.44 9.70 -1.52
N GLY A 188 -1.31 9.68 -2.52
CA GLY A 188 -1.39 10.73 -3.54
C GLY A 188 -1.77 12.11 -2.98
N LEU A 189 -2.43 12.16 -1.82
CA LEU A 189 -2.89 13.37 -1.14
C LEU A 189 -2.01 13.76 0.05
N THR A 190 -0.70 13.70 -0.11
CA THR A 190 0.30 14.12 0.86
C THR A 190 1.11 15.31 0.34
N LEU A 191 2.01 15.82 1.19
CA LEU A 191 3.04 16.82 0.84
C LEU A 191 2.45 18.09 0.22
N HIS A 192 1.27 18.46 0.67
CA HIS A 192 0.67 19.74 0.30
C HIS A 192 1.43 20.89 0.98
N ARG A 193 1.57 22.02 0.28
CA ARG A 193 2.29 23.21 0.79
C ARG A 193 1.61 23.88 1.99
N GLU A 194 0.29 23.80 2.06
CA GLU A 194 -0.53 24.19 3.20
C GLU A 194 -0.79 22.97 4.08
N PHE A 195 -0.81 23.16 5.38
CA PHE A 195 -1.17 22.11 6.34
C PHE A 195 -2.63 21.69 6.14
N LYS A 196 -2.86 20.40 5.86
CA LYS A 196 -4.15 19.80 5.46
C LYS A 196 -4.40 18.43 6.08
N VAL A 197 -3.72 18.10 7.19
CA VAL A 197 -3.81 16.76 7.80
C VAL A 197 -5.26 16.34 8.03
N ARG A 198 -5.63 15.22 7.44
CA ARG A 198 -6.88 14.49 7.67
C ARG A 198 -6.53 13.01 7.70
N THR A 199 -6.36 12.51 8.91
CA THR A 199 -6.15 11.09 9.18
C THR A 199 -7.35 10.51 9.93
N VAL A 200 -7.50 9.19 9.90
CA VAL A 200 -8.48 8.46 10.71
C VAL A 200 -7.90 8.05 12.07
N ILE A 201 -6.57 8.09 12.21
CA ILE A 201 -5.79 7.59 13.35
C ILE A 201 -5.68 8.71 14.41
N TRP A 202 -6.80 9.06 15.04
CA TRP A 202 -6.84 10.13 16.07
C TRP A 202 -6.67 9.62 17.50
N ASP A 203 -6.56 8.32 17.71
CA ASP A 203 -6.51 7.70 19.04
C ASP A 203 -5.30 8.18 19.88
N PHE A 204 -4.25 8.70 19.24
CA PHE A 204 -3.04 9.23 19.86
C PHE A 204 -3.01 10.77 19.96
N ALA A 205 -4.12 11.45 19.72
CA ALA A 205 -4.17 12.91 19.73
C ALA A 205 -3.85 13.48 21.12
N GLY A 206 -2.86 14.36 21.20
CA GLY A 206 -2.42 15.03 22.43
C GLY A 206 -1.25 14.34 23.15
N GLU A 207 -0.74 13.25 22.60
CA GLU A 207 0.54 12.63 22.98
C GLU A 207 1.76 13.38 22.41
#